data_AF-A0A810D598-F1
#
_entry.id   AF-A0A810D598-F1
#
_cell.length_a   1.000
_cell.length_b   1.000
_cell.length_c   1.000
_cell.angle_alpha   90.00
_cell.angle_beta   90.00
_cell.angle_gamma   90.00
#
_symmetry.space_group_name_H-M   'P 1'
#
loop_
_entity.id
_entity.type
_entity.pdbx_description
1 polymer ?
#
loop_
_entity_poly.entity_id
_entity_poly.type
_entity_poly.pdbx_seq_one_letter_code
_entity_poly.pdbx_strand_id
1 'polypeptide(L)'
;MNEEPRTDAPTGPTAAPDFKQVRHYLRTLQQREALGGFIRAGWSPAELAEFARAVFLAPGKTYPTAASYQYAMEKGADHPYAMDTLASLRAPGSTMPPFNRPVPKEYEWDDPDNPKHTAELRAEIEVMARLWRNREASFREEPWPTEYPPIPRTLWQRLFRIRNRYHSLENALQFQGLLGFSEPHTQQIN
;
A
#
# COMPACT_ATOMS: atom_id res chain seq x y z
N MET A 1 -9.55 -20.61 -0.06
CA MET A 1 -9.41 -19.86 1.21
C MET A 1 -9.17 -18.42 0.83
N ASN A 2 -10.16 -17.56 1.06
CA ASN A 2 -9.99 -16.12 0.93
C ASN A 2 -9.17 -15.69 2.16
N GLU A 3 -7.87 -15.47 1.99
CA GLU A 3 -7.13 -14.69 2.97
C GLU A 3 -7.61 -13.26 2.82
N GLU A 4 -8.56 -12.86 3.67
CA GLU A 4 -8.86 -11.45 3.87
C GLU A 4 -7.54 -10.70 4.08
N PRO A 5 -7.39 -9.50 3.50
CA PRO A 5 -6.18 -8.72 3.68
C PRO A 5 -5.98 -8.52 5.18
N ARG A 6 -4.92 -9.13 5.72
CA ARG A 6 -4.46 -8.84 7.07
C ARG A 6 -4.04 -7.38 7.09
N THR A 7 -4.99 -6.51 7.43
CA THR A 7 -4.67 -5.23 8.05
C THR A 7 -4.07 -5.60 9.39
N ASP A 8 -2.75 -5.79 9.41
CA ASP A 8 -2.03 -5.99 10.66
C ASP A 8 -2.44 -4.86 11.60
N ALA A 9 -2.93 -5.24 12.78
CA ALA A 9 -3.42 -4.30 13.77
C ALA A 9 -2.30 -3.26 14.04
N PRO A 10 -2.65 -1.97 14.15
CA PRO A 10 -1.66 -0.91 14.31
C PRO A 10 -0.75 -1.21 15.52
N THR A 11 0.52 -1.49 15.26
CA THR A 11 1.51 -1.81 16.30
C THR A 11 2.00 -0.51 16.93
N GLY A 12 1.32 -0.04 17.97
CA GLY A 12 1.69 1.19 18.67
C GLY A 12 0.57 1.78 19.53
N PRO A 13 0.80 2.98 20.11
CA PRO A 13 -0.20 3.64 20.95
C PRO A 13 -1.46 3.93 20.14
N THR A 14 -2.62 3.77 20.76
CA THR A 14 -3.91 4.03 20.10
C THR A 14 -4.36 5.49 20.21
N ALA A 15 -3.78 6.24 21.15
CA ALA A 15 -4.15 7.62 21.45
C ALA A 15 -2.94 8.56 21.43
N ALA A 16 -3.21 9.83 21.11
CA ALA A 16 -2.21 10.89 21.18
C ALA A 16 -1.77 11.13 22.63
N PRO A 17 -0.46 11.36 22.88
CA PRO A 17 0.03 11.76 24.19
C PRO A 17 -0.57 13.11 24.61
N ASP A 18 -0.89 13.27 25.89
CA ASP A 18 -1.34 14.55 26.42
C ASP A 18 -0.22 15.62 26.43
N PHE A 19 -0.56 16.87 26.69
CA PHE A 19 0.44 17.95 26.68
C PHE A 19 1.53 17.79 27.75
N LYS A 20 1.24 17.11 28.86
CA LYS A 20 2.24 16.85 29.91
C LYS A 20 3.27 15.86 29.41
N GLN A 21 2.83 14.78 28.74
CA GLN A 21 3.68 13.81 28.07
C GLN A 21 4.47 14.45 26.94
N VAL A 22 3.83 15.27 26.09
CA VAL A 22 4.54 16.00 25.02
C VAL A 22 5.63 16.89 25.60
N ARG A 23 5.38 17.61 26.71
CA ARG A 23 6.39 18.45 27.37
C ARG A 23 7.63 17.65 27.79
N HIS A 24 7.51 16.37 28.14
CA HIS A 24 8.65 15.51 28.45
C HIS A 24 9.50 15.16 27.22
N TYR A 25 8.93 15.20 26.01
CA TYR A 25 9.68 14.99 24.77
C TYR A 25 10.54 16.20 24.38
N LEU A 26 10.19 17.39 24.90
CA LEU A 26 10.83 18.65 24.52
C LEU A 26 12.09 18.91 25.33
N ARG A 27 13.18 19.17 24.61
CA ARG A 27 14.53 19.27 25.17
C ARG A 27 14.91 20.70 25.54
N THR A 28 14.42 21.69 24.80
CA THR A 28 14.78 23.10 25.00
C THR A 28 13.67 23.90 25.66
N LEU A 29 14.02 25.04 26.29
CA LEU A 29 13.03 25.97 26.84
C LEU A 29 12.14 26.53 25.72
N GLN A 30 12.74 26.93 24.60
CA GLN A 30 12.03 27.45 23.43
C GLN A 30 10.97 26.47 22.90
N GLN A 31 11.28 25.17 22.84
CA GLN A 31 10.29 24.16 22.45
C GLN A 31 9.11 24.11 23.43
N ARG A 32 9.38 24.21 24.73
CA ARG A 32 8.33 24.21 25.77
C ARG A 32 7.48 25.48 25.74
N GLU A 33 8.07 26.62 25.41
CA GLU A 33 7.35 27.87 25.17
C GLU A 33 6.47 27.78 23.92
N ALA A 34 6.98 27.20 22.83
CA ALA A 34 6.21 26.93 21.62
C ALA A 34 5.00 26.02 21.89
N LEU A 35 5.18 24.98 22.72
CA LEU A 35 4.06 24.15 23.19
C LEU A 35 3.00 24.97 23.94
N GLY A 36 3.42 25.93 24.77
CA GLY A 36 2.52 26.89 25.39
C GLY A 36 1.76 27.74 24.37
N GLY A 37 2.37 28.07 23.23
CA GLY A 37 1.72 28.69 22.08
C GLY A 37 0.56 27.85 21.53
N PHE A 38 0.80 26.57 21.25
CA PHE A 38 -0.25 25.65 20.79
C PHE A 38 -1.41 25.52 21.79
N ILE A 39 -1.10 25.39 23.09
CA ILE A 39 -2.13 25.30 24.14
C ILE A 39 -2.97 26.58 24.19
N ARG A 40 -2.34 27.76 24.13
CA ARG A 40 -3.06 29.05 24.13
C ARG A 40 -3.91 29.25 22.88
N ALA A 41 -3.45 28.77 21.73
CA ALA A 41 -4.20 28.76 20.48
C ALA A 41 -5.36 27.73 20.48
N GLY A 42 -5.57 27.01 21.58
CA GLY A 42 -6.69 26.10 21.76
C GLY A 42 -6.56 24.81 20.95
N TRP A 43 -5.33 24.38 20.64
CA TRP A 43 -5.11 23.07 20.05
C TRP A 43 -5.43 21.97 21.05
N SER A 44 -5.96 20.86 20.57
CA SER A 44 -6.07 19.60 21.31
C SER A 44 -4.81 18.74 21.12
N PRO A 45 -4.55 17.75 22.00
CA PRO A 45 -3.46 16.82 21.82
C PRO A 45 -3.51 16.04 20.49
N ALA A 46 -4.72 15.71 20.01
CA ALA A 46 -4.92 14.99 18.75
C ALA A 46 -4.57 15.87 17.53
N GLU A 47 -4.99 17.14 17.52
CA GLU A 47 -4.63 18.09 16.46
C GLU A 47 -3.11 18.31 16.43
N LEU A 48 -2.49 18.47 17.60
CA LEU A 48 -1.04 18.64 17.67
C LEU A 48 -0.31 17.38 17.18
N ALA A 49 -0.82 16.19 17.50
CA ALA A 49 -0.26 14.94 17.00
C ALA A 49 -0.33 14.84 15.47
N GLU A 50 -1.46 15.21 14.88
CA GLU A 50 -1.60 15.18 13.42
C GLU A 50 -0.68 16.20 12.76
N PHE A 51 -0.56 17.41 13.31
CA PHE A 51 0.41 18.38 12.81
C PHE A 51 1.85 17.89 12.96
N ALA A 52 2.22 17.30 14.10
CA ALA A 52 3.55 16.72 14.31
C ALA A 52 3.84 15.61 13.29
N ARG A 53 2.86 14.75 13.00
CA ARG A 53 2.96 13.74 11.95
C ARG A 53 3.18 14.37 10.57
N ALA A 54 2.41 15.39 10.24
CA ALA A 54 2.46 16.07 8.94
C ALA A 54 3.79 16.78 8.71
N VAL A 55 4.36 17.39 9.75
CA VAL A 55 5.68 18.03 9.70
C VAL A 55 6.80 17.00 9.58
N PHE A 56 6.74 15.93 10.39
CA PHE A 56 7.77 14.89 10.38
C PHE A 56 7.22 13.55 10.88
N LEU A 57 7.23 12.53 10.02
CA LEU A 57 7.01 11.15 10.40
C LEU A 57 8.30 10.36 10.18
N ALA A 58 8.86 9.82 11.26
CA ALA A 58 10.09 9.05 11.18
C ALA A 58 9.91 7.81 10.27
N PRO A 59 10.92 7.43 9.46
CA PRO A 59 10.83 6.26 8.59
C PRO A 59 10.41 4.99 9.36
N GLY A 60 9.46 4.24 8.78
CA GLY A 60 8.91 3.03 9.39
C GLY A 60 8.00 3.25 10.61
N LYS A 61 7.64 4.50 10.94
CA LYS A 61 6.66 4.79 12.00
C LYS A 61 5.29 5.11 11.43
N THR A 62 4.27 4.67 12.16
CA THR A 62 2.85 4.88 11.81
C THR A 62 2.17 5.93 12.67
N TYR A 63 2.88 6.49 13.66
CA TYR A 63 2.43 7.53 14.58
C TYR A 63 3.59 8.52 14.84
N PRO A 64 3.28 9.78 15.20
CA PRO A 64 4.31 10.77 15.51
C PRO A 64 5.13 10.38 16.74
N THR A 65 6.44 10.64 16.66
CA THR A 65 7.40 10.31 17.72
C THR A 65 7.83 11.57 18.49
N ALA A 66 8.62 11.42 19.55
CA ALA A 66 9.21 12.56 20.25
C ALA A 66 9.93 13.55 19.30
N ALA A 67 10.62 13.05 18.27
CA ALA A 67 11.25 13.89 17.26
C ALA A 67 10.23 14.66 16.41
N SER A 68 9.09 14.03 16.07
CA SER A 68 7.98 14.69 15.36
C SER A 68 7.46 15.90 16.14
N TYR A 69 7.26 15.75 17.45
CA TYR A 69 6.84 16.86 18.30
C TYR A 69 7.91 17.96 18.40
N GLN A 70 9.19 17.59 18.50
CA GLN A 70 10.28 18.58 18.52
C GLN A 70 10.29 19.43 17.24
N TYR A 71 10.16 18.81 16.07
CA TYR A 71 10.07 19.53 14.79
C TYR A 71 8.81 20.39 14.68
N ALA A 72 7.66 19.93 15.20
CA ALA A 72 6.45 20.73 15.24
C ALA A 72 6.62 22.02 16.06
N MET A 73 7.36 21.94 17.18
CA MET A 73 7.65 23.11 18.01
C MET A 73 8.55 24.13 17.33
N GLU A 74 9.43 23.71 16.41
CA GLU A 74 10.27 24.63 15.62
C GLU A 74 9.45 25.47 14.65
N LYS A 75 8.28 24.98 14.21
CA LYS A 75 7.35 25.73 13.38
C LYS A 75 6.49 26.68 14.21
N GLY A 76 5.95 26.20 15.34
CA GLY A 76 5.04 26.96 16.18
C GLY A 76 3.60 26.98 15.67
N ALA A 77 2.69 27.44 16.54
CA ALA A 77 1.24 27.39 16.30
C ALA A 77 0.76 28.37 15.21
N ASP A 78 1.47 29.49 15.05
CA ASP A 78 1.10 30.56 14.12
C ASP A 78 1.70 30.35 12.72
N HIS A 79 2.45 29.27 12.51
CA HIS A 79 3.03 28.96 11.21
C HIS A 79 1.90 28.70 10.20
N PRO A 80 1.99 29.21 8.95
CA PRO A 80 0.93 29.02 7.94
C PRO A 80 0.50 27.56 7.79
N TYR A 81 1.47 26.63 7.73
CA TYR A 81 1.17 25.21 7.66
C TYR A 81 0.42 24.65 8.88
N ALA A 82 0.67 25.17 10.08
CA ALA A 82 -0.06 24.79 11.29
C ALA A 82 -1.50 25.29 11.22
N MET A 83 -1.70 26.53 10.77
CA MET A 83 -3.02 27.14 10.58
C MET A 83 -3.84 26.39 9.52
N ASP A 84 -3.24 26.05 8.37
CA ASP A 84 -3.88 25.28 7.30
C ASP A 84 -4.27 23.86 7.78
N THR A 85 -3.37 23.21 8.53
CA THR A 85 -3.65 21.90 9.13
C THR A 85 -4.82 21.99 10.10
N LEU A 86 -4.82 22.99 10.98
CA LEU A 86 -5.90 23.19 11.96
C LEU A 86 -7.24 23.48 11.28
N ALA A 87 -7.24 24.34 10.27
CA ALA A 87 -8.44 24.66 9.49
C ALA A 87 -9.01 23.40 8.81
N SER A 88 -8.15 22.56 8.24
CA SER A 88 -8.55 21.30 7.60
C SER A 88 -9.13 20.29 8.59
N LEU A 89 -8.54 20.19 9.78
CA LEU A 89 -9.00 19.27 10.84
C LEU A 89 -10.32 19.71 11.46
N ARG A 90 -10.60 21.03 11.48
CA ARG A 90 -11.83 21.61 12.03
C ARG A 90 -12.91 21.87 10.98
N ALA A 91 -12.65 21.58 9.71
CA ALA A 91 -13.61 21.80 8.64
C ALA A 91 -14.88 20.94 8.85
N PRO A 92 -16.08 21.45 8.49
CA PRO A 92 -17.31 20.67 8.56
C PRO A 92 -17.19 19.36 7.77
N GLY A 93 -17.57 18.25 8.39
CA GLY A 93 -17.47 16.91 7.79
C GLY A 93 -16.08 16.28 7.86
N SER A 94 -15.08 16.97 8.39
CA SER A 94 -13.76 16.41 8.66
C SER A 94 -13.84 15.48 9.87
N THR A 95 -13.27 14.27 9.73
CA THR A 95 -13.09 13.33 10.84
C THR A 95 -11.63 13.29 11.21
N MET A 96 -11.31 13.47 12.49
CA MET A 96 -9.94 13.36 12.98
C MET A 96 -9.35 11.98 12.61
N PRO A 97 -8.21 11.91 11.90
CA PRO A 97 -7.59 10.64 11.58
C PRO A 97 -7.18 9.88 12.85
N PRO A 98 -7.16 8.54 12.82
CA PRO A 98 -6.63 7.77 13.94
C PRO A 98 -5.15 8.09 14.16
N PHE A 99 -4.76 8.19 15.43
CA PHE A 99 -3.39 8.55 15.84
C PHE A 99 -2.35 7.59 15.27
N ASN A 100 -2.64 6.29 15.36
CA ASN A 100 -1.84 5.23 14.77
C ASN A 100 -2.57 4.67 13.56
N ARG A 101 -1.93 4.80 12.39
CA ARG A 101 -2.49 4.34 11.12
C ARG A 101 -1.90 2.97 10.76
N PRO A 102 -2.65 2.06 10.11
CA PRO A 102 -2.05 0.84 9.61
C PRO A 102 -0.89 1.18 8.67
N VAL A 103 0.18 0.39 8.73
CA VAL A 103 1.24 0.46 7.73
C VAL A 103 0.60 0.16 6.37
N PRO A 104 0.74 1.01 5.35
CA PRO A 104 0.29 0.67 4.01
C PRO A 104 0.94 -0.68 3.62
N LYS A 105 0.13 -1.63 3.13
CA LYS A 105 0.68 -2.91 2.65
C LYS A 105 1.74 -2.61 1.60
N GLU A 106 2.98 -3.02 1.87
CA GLU A 106 4.03 -3.01 0.86
C GLU A 106 3.77 -4.19 -0.06
N TYR A 107 3.48 -3.89 -1.33
CA TYR A 107 3.29 -4.91 -2.35
C TYR A 107 4.64 -5.27 -2.95
N GLU A 108 4.93 -6.56 -3.07
CA GLU A 108 6.03 -7.04 -3.90
C GLU A 108 5.79 -6.59 -5.35
N TRP A 109 6.88 -6.40 -6.10
CA TRP A 109 6.79 -5.93 -7.48
C TRP A 109 6.02 -6.92 -8.39
N ASP A 110 6.00 -8.21 -8.03
CA ASP A 110 5.25 -9.28 -8.69
C ASP A 110 4.00 -9.76 -7.92
N ASP A 111 3.57 -9.01 -6.88
CA ASP A 111 2.34 -9.30 -6.13
C ASP A 111 1.11 -9.06 -7.04
N PRO A 112 0.21 -10.05 -7.27
CA PRO A 112 -1.00 -9.86 -8.08
C PRO A 112 -1.95 -8.76 -7.58
N ASP A 113 -1.88 -8.42 -6.29
CA ASP A 113 -2.73 -7.38 -5.71
C ASP A 113 -2.09 -5.99 -5.81
N ASN A 114 -0.89 -5.88 -6.41
CA ASN A 114 -0.20 -4.61 -6.52
C ASN A 114 -1.03 -3.63 -7.38
N PRO A 115 -1.45 -2.48 -6.81
CA PRO A 115 -2.29 -1.51 -7.52
C PRO A 115 -1.56 -0.82 -8.67
N LYS A 116 -0.23 -0.95 -8.75
CA LYS A 116 0.57 -0.42 -9.87
C LYS A 116 0.50 -1.29 -11.13
N HIS A 117 -0.03 -2.51 -11.05
CA HIS A 117 -0.20 -3.36 -12.24
C HIS A 117 -1.36 -2.86 -13.09
N THR A 118 -1.08 -2.55 -14.36
CA THR A 118 -2.10 -2.05 -15.30
C THR A 118 -3.08 -3.15 -15.70
N ALA A 119 -4.28 -2.77 -16.15
CA ALA A 119 -5.28 -3.73 -16.60
C ALA A 119 -4.80 -4.57 -17.79
N GLU A 120 -4.02 -3.97 -18.69
CA GLU A 120 -3.43 -4.63 -19.85
C GLU A 120 -2.43 -5.71 -19.41
N LEU A 121 -1.54 -5.39 -18.47
CA LEU A 121 -0.59 -6.35 -17.92
C LEU A 121 -1.31 -7.54 -17.26
N ARG A 122 -2.41 -7.28 -16.54
CA ARG A 122 -3.22 -8.35 -15.94
C ARG A 122 -3.84 -9.24 -17.02
N ALA A 123 -4.44 -8.65 -18.05
CA ALA A 123 -5.03 -9.38 -19.18
C ALA A 123 -3.99 -10.20 -19.95
N GLU A 124 -2.78 -9.68 -20.17
CA GLU A 124 -1.69 -10.43 -20.81
C GLU A 124 -1.29 -11.66 -19.99
N ILE A 125 -1.18 -11.53 -18.66
CA ILE A 125 -0.86 -12.65 -17.77
C ILE A 125 -2.00 -13.67 -17.74
N GLU A 126 -3.26 -13.24 -17.81
CA GLU A 126 -4.42 -14.12 -17.95
C GLU A 126 -4.37 -14.95 -19.24
N VAL A 127 -4.02 -14.32 -20.37
CA VAL A 127 -3.81 -15.04 -21.64
C VAL A 127 -2.70 -16.07 -21.50
N MET A 128 -1.55 -15.66 -20.96
CA MET A 128 -0.43 -16.59 -20.73
C MET A 128 -0.82 -17.76 -19.82
N ALA A 129 -1.58 -17.50 -18.75
CA ALA A 129 -2.00 -18.52 -17.79
C ALA A 129 -2.97 -19.52 -18.42
N ARG A 130 -3.89 -19.04 -19.27
CA ARG A 130 -4.79 -19.89 -20.05
C ARG A 130 -4.02 -20.87 -20.92
N LEU A 131 -3.09 -20.36 -21.71
CA LEU A 131 -2.27 -21.16 -22.64
C LEU A 131 -1.34 -22.12 -21.89
N TRP A 132 -0.82 -21.68 -20.73
CA TRP A 132 -0.02 -22.54 -19.87
C TRP A 132 -0.81 -23.76 -19.39
N ARG A 133 -2.07 -23.57 -18.97
CA ARG A 133 -2.95 -24.66 -18.53
C ARG A 133 -3.31 -25.59 -19.68
N ASN A 134 -3.59 -25.05 -20.87
CA ASN A 134 -3.84 -25.87 -22.08
C ASN A 134 -2.64 -26.75 -22.42
N ARG A 135 -1.42 -26.22 -22.29
CA ARG A 135 -0.18 -26.99 -22.44
C ARG A 135 -0.08 -28.10 -21.40
N GLU A 136 -0.33 -27.79 -20.13
CA GLU A 136 -0.28 -28.79 -19.06
C GLU A 136 -1.30 -29.91 -19.25
N ALA A 137 -2.53 -29.58 -19.66
CA ALA A 137 -3.56 -30.57 -19.99
C ALA A 137 -3.10 -31.46 -21.17
N SER A 138 -2.55 -30.86 -22.23
CA SER A 138 -2.04 -31.60 -23.39
C SER A 138 -0.92 -32.57 -23.01
N PHE A 139 0.02 -32.16 -22.14
CA PHE A 139 1.09 -33.04 -21.65
C PHE A 139 0.60 -34.17 -20.75
N ARG A 140 -0.57 -34.01 -20.14
CA ARG A 140 -1.22 -35.03 -19.31
C ARG A 140 -2.24 -35.86 -20.08
N GLU A 141 -2.42 -35.58 -21.37
CA GLU A 141 -3.47 -36.18 -22.21
C GLU A 141 -4.89 -35.96 -21.64
N GLU A 142 -5.07 -34.86 -20.91
CA GLU A 142 -6.35 -34.43 -20.36
C GLU A 142 -7.07 -33.48 -21.33
N PRO A 143 -8.41 -33.45 -21.31
CA PRO A 143 -9.15 -32.44 -22.05
C PRO A 143 -8.76 -31.04 -21.55
N TRP A 144 -8.74 -30.08 -22.47
CA TRP A 144 -8.45 -28.70 -22.10
C TRP A 144 -9.55 -28.15 -21.16
N PRO A 145 -9.20 -27.31 -20.18
CA PRO A 145 -10.18 -26.73 -19.27
C PRO A 145 -11.17 -25.83 -20.02
N THR A 146 -12.46 -26.05 -19.81
CA THR A 146 -13.52 -25.16 -20.32
C THR A 146 -13.68 -23.91 -19.43
N GLU A 147 -13.38 -24.06 -18.14
CA GLU A 147 -13.35 -22.98 -17.15
C GLU A 147 -11.94 -22.80 -16.60
N TYR A 148 -11.53 -21.54 -16.47
CA TYR A 148 -10.20 -21.20 -15.98
C TYR A 148 -10.33 -20.62 -14.57
N PRO A 149 -9.91 -21.34 -13.52
CA PRO A 149 -9.96 -20.82 -12.17
C PRO A 149 -9.02 -19.62 -12.01
N PRO A 150 -9.17 -18.82 -10.93
CA PRO A 150 -8.23 -17.75 -10.60
C PRO A 150 -6.78 -18.21 -10.67
N ILE A 151 -5.88 -17.35 -11.12
CA ILE A 151 -4.47 -17.69 -11.30
C ILE A 151 -3.83 -17.81 -9.91
N PRO A 152 -3.25 -18.98 -9.54
CA PRO A 152 -2.53 -19.11 -8.28
C PRO A 152 -1.35 -18.13 -8.22
N ARG A 153 -1.06 -17.54 -7.05
CA ARG A 153 0.01 -16.54 -6.86
C ARG A 153 1.36 -16.99 -7.43
N THR A 154 1.73 -18.25 -7.26
CA THR A 154 2.98 -18.81 -7.78
C THR A 154 3.05 -18.79 -9.31
N LEU A 155 1.94 -19.14 -9.98
CA LEU A 155 1.83 -19.07 -11.44
C LEU A 155 1.83 -17.60 -11.89
N TRP A 156 1.12 -16.72 -11.18
CA TRP A 156 1.14 -15.28 -11.45
C TRP A 156 2.56 -14.73 -11.45
N GLN A 157 3.31 -14.90 -10.35
CA GLN A 157 4.67 -14.40 -10.21
C GLN A 157 5.59 -14.90 -11.33
N ARG A 158 5.43 -16.18 -11.72
CA ARG A 158 6.18 -16.76 -12.84
C ARG A 158 5.86 -16.09 -14.16
N LEU A 159 4.58 -15.97 -14.51
CA LEU A 159 4.15 -15.40 -15.78
C LEU A 159 4.44 -13.90 -15.86
N PHE A 160 4.29 -13.18 -14.74
CA PHE A 160 4.66 -11.78 -14.60
C PHE A 160 6.14 -11.55 -14.89
N ARG A 161 7.03 -12.38 -14.32
CA ARG A 161 8.47 -12.36 -14.60
C ARG A 161 8.77 -12.60 -16.08
N ILE A 162 8.09 -13.56 -16.70
CA ILE A 162 8.26 -13.89 -18.12
C ILE A 162 7.79 -12.72 -18.99
N ARG A 163 6.58 -12.21 -18.76
CA ARG A 163 6.02 -11.06 -19.49
C ARG A 163 6.98 -9.89 -19.43
N ASN A 164 7.43 -9.52 -18.25
CA ASN A 164 8.32 -8.36 -18.08
C ASN A 164 9.71 -8.59 -18.66
N ARG A 165 10.22 -9.83 -18.70
CA ARG A 165 11.49 -10.15 -19.37
C ARG A 165 11.42 -9.92 -20.89
N TYR A 166 10.29 -10.21 -21.53
CA TYR A 166 10.13 -10.13 -22.99
C TYR A 166 9.43 -8.85 -23.47
N HIS A 167 9.00 -7.99 -22.52
CA HIS A 167 8.40 -6.66 -22.74
C HIS A 167 7.15 -6.60 -23.64
N SER A 168 6.65 -7.74 -24.11
CA SER A 168 5.40 -7.87 -24.88
C SER A 168 4.80 -9.26 -24.70
N LEU A 169 3.48 -9.36 -24.83
CA LEU A 169 2.78 -10.64 -24.82
C LEU A 169 3.26 -11.54 -25.96
N GLU A 170 3.34 -11.03 -27.19
CA GLU A 170 3.70 -11.82 -28.37
C GLU A 170 5.06 -12.53 -28.21
N ASN A 171 6.09 -11.78 -27.83
CA ASN A 171 7.41 -12.35 -27.57
C ASN A 171 7.36 -13.36 -26.42
N ALA A 172 6.63 -13.05 -25.34
CA ALA A 172 6.48 -13.98 -24.22
C ALA A 172 5.82 -15.30 -24.64
N LEU A 173 4.79 -15.25 -25.47
CA LEU A 173 4.12 -16.45 -25.99
C LEU A 173 5.01 -17.25 -26.94
N GLN A 174 5.72 -16.58 -27.84
CA GLN A 174 6.63 -17.22 -28.79
C GLN A 174 7.79 -17.92 -28.08
N PHE A 175 8.51 -17.21 -27.20
CA PHE A 175 9.68 -17.76 -26.50
C PHE A 175 9.33 -18.82 -25.45
N GLN A 176 8.09 -18.84 -24.94
CA GLN A 176 7.61 -19.90 -24.06
C GLN A 176 6.95 -21.07 -24.80
N GLY A 177 6.85 -20.99 -26.13
CA GLY A 177 6.18 -22.01 -26.95
C GLY A 177 4.69 -22.15 -26.63
N LEU A 178 4.03 -21.06 -26.23
CA LEU A 178 2.62 -21.06 -25.82
C LEU A 178 1.64 -20.84 -26.99
N LEU A 179 2.12 -20.36 -28.13
CA LEU A 179 1.29 -20.08 -29.31
C LEU A 179 0.55 -21.33 -29.83
N GLY A 180 1.18 -22.51 -29.75
CA GLY A 180 0.55 -23.76 -30.20
C GLY A 180 -0.60 -24.25 -29.31
N PHE A 181 -0.90 -23.56 -28.21
CA PHE A 181 -1.93 -23.95 -27.25
C PHE A 181 -3.12 -22.98 -27.23
N SER A 182 -3.27 -22.16 -28.26
CA SER A 182 -4.39 -21.22 -28.43
C SER A 182 -5.67 -21.88 -28.94
N GLU A 183 -5.55 -22.98 -29.68
CA GLU A 183 -6.65 -23.72 -30.27
C GLU A 183 -6.49 -25.22 -29.99
N PRO A 184 -7.55 -25.93 -29.57
CA PRO A 184 -7.45 -27.35 -29.28
C PRO A 184 -7.05 -28.10 -30.55
N HIS A 185 -6.11 -29.05 -30.44
CA HIS A 185 -5.80 -29.95 -31.55
C HIS A 185 -7.06 -30.76 -31.87
N THR A 186 -7.80 -30.35 -32.90
CA THR A 186 -8.79 -31.21 -33.55
C THR A 186 -8.03 -32.40 -34.15
N GLN A 187 -8.06 -33.54 -33.46
CA GLN A 187 -7.76 -34.81 -34.11
C GLN A 187 -8.78 -34.96 -35.24
N GLN A 188 -8.31 -34.94 -36.48
CA GLN A 188 -9.10 -35.39 -37.62
C GLN A 188 -9.41 -36.87 -37.36
N ILE A 189 -10.66 -37.15 -37.01
CA ILE A 189 -11.20 -38.51 -36.99
C ILE A 189 -11.28 -38.94 -38.45
N ASN A 190 -10.37 -39.82 -38.88
CA ASN A 190 -10.51 -40.59 -40.11
C ASN A 190 -11.37 -41.83 -39.85
#